data_AF-A0A6N9UZL5-F1
#
_entry.id   AF-A0A6N9UZL5-F1
#
_cell.length_a   1.000
_cell.length_b   1.000
_cell.length_c   1.000
_cell.angle_alpha   90.00
_cell.angle_beta   90.00
_cell.angle_gamma   90.00
#
_symmetry.space_group_name_H-M   'P 1'
#
loop_
_entity.id
_entity.type
_entity.pdbx_description
1 polymer ?
#
loop_
_entity_poly.entity_id
_entity_poly.type
_entity_poly.pdbx_seq_one_letter_code
_entity_poly.pdbx_strand_id
1 'polypeptide(L)'
;MVDVLSEFMSILDSTEESVCVVLTGHGGRTVTLPPEELEARVARLLREAGPVDAGGTPDSLELSPSTAYGSVWWAHNPADWRGPQARSGLLAARAAGGRPVRYAVGHAGHSQFAVDRAHPLDGRLLGAKLDALNRLPPELLSGDGEQPRVITATAPSCEQFFSLGPQQAEHLYYLLYAPLGQVEVPPDPWGLDTSAYERERLSATCRWVRETLGGTGFTVVEPGACEGALTAPLRETGLTVVPTEPHDEFRRRLSRRLGPAGVTADTVEELAEKRHLPADAYLLAEIFYYLDDISVVDGLPTDLLLITSSPEFIESSVHPWFSGPGKEKWRPDGRRTLVPPRMDFLVDGVAYQRKRGSVGLVYRRI
;
A
#
# COMPACT_ATOMS: atom_id res chain seq x y z
N MET A 1 -18.64 -10.26 10.34
CA MET A 1 -19.89 -10.95 9.93
C MET A 1 -20.60 -10.23 8.77
N VAL A 2 -20.95 -8.96 8.98
CA VAL A 2 -21.63 -8.09 8.02
C VAL A 2 -21.01 -8.13 6.62
N ASP A 3 -19.68 -8.05 6.56
CA ASP A 3 -18.96 -8.00 5.30
C ASP A 3 -19.05 -9.31 4.49
N VAL A 4 -19.22 -10.46 5.16
CA VAL A 4 -19.38 -11.75 4.48
C VAL A 4 -20.71 -11.82 3.74
N LEU A 5 -21.79 -11.40 4.40
CA LEU A 5 -23.12 -11.30 3.79
C LEU A 5 -23.14 -10.24 2.67
N SER A 6 -22.28 -9.24 2.77
CA SER A 6 -22.18 -8.17 1.79
C SER A 6 -21.41 -8.56 0.53
N GLU A 7 -20.39 -9.43 0.63
CA GLU A 7 -19.40 -9.64 -0.44
C GLU A 7 -19.27 -11.09 -0.95
N PHE A 8 -19.94 -12.07 -0.31
CA PHE A 8 -19.76 -13.50 -0.63
C PHE A 8 -21.07 -14.26 -0.88
N MET A 9 -22.18 -13.59 -1.23
CA MET A 9 -23.46 -14.28 -1.44
C MET A 9 -23.42 -15.31 -2.57
N SER A 10 -22.71 -15.01 -3.66
CA SER A 10 -22.48 -15.96 -4.75
C SER A 10 -21.67 -17.19 -4.33
N ILE A 11 -20.82 -17.04 -3.30
CA ILE A 11 -20.01 -18.12 -2.75
C ILE A 11 -20.85 -18.96 -1.77
N LEU A 12 -21.66 -18.30 -0.95
CA LEU A 12 -22.58 -18.97 -0.04
C LEU A 12 -23.63 -19.80 -0.81
N ASP A 13 -24.00 -19.41 -2.02
CA ASP A 13 -24.94 -20.16 -2.88
C ASP A 13 -24.34 -21.40 -3.55
N SER A 14 -23.02 -21.62 -3.47
CA SER A 14 -22.37 -22.76 -4.12
C SER A 14 -22.72 -24.09 -3.43
N THR A 15 -23.55 -24.91 -4.04
CA THR A 15 -23.98 -26.21 -3.50
C THR A 15 -23.01 -27.37 -3.76
N GLU A 16 -21.87 -27.10 -4.41
CA GLU A 16 -20.91 -28.13 -4.81
C GLU A 16 -19.62 -28.12 -3.97
N GLU A 17 -19.29 -27.00 -3.33
CA GLU A 17 -18.03 -26.81 -2.62
C GLU A 17 -18.25 -26.59 -1.11
N SER A 18 -17.35 -27.12 -0.28
CA SER A 18 -17.23 -26.69 1.10
C SER A 18 -16.48 -25.35 1.15
N VAL A 19 -17.11 -24.35 1.75
CA VAL A 19 -16.61 -22.97 1.80
C VAL A 19 -16.05 -22.69 3.18
N CYS A 20 -14.83 -22.19 3.27
CA CYS A 20 -14.26 -21.67 4.50
C CYS A 20 -14.15 -20.15 4.40
N VAL A 21 -14.93 -19.40 5.18
CA VAL A 21 -14.90 -17.94 5.18
C VAL A 21 -14.21 -17.43 6.44
N VAL A 22 -13.33 -16.43 6.29
CA VAL A 22 -12.69 -15.74 7.40
C VAL A 22 -13.58 -14.58 7.88
N LEU A 23 -13.90 -14.55 9.17
CA LEU A 23 -14.76 -13.52 9.75
C LEU A 23 -13.94 -12.28 10.18
N THR A 24 -14.28 -11.12 9.61
CA THR A 24 -13.74 -9.83 10.07
C THR A 24 -14.34 -9.41 11.42
N GLY A 25 -13.50 -8.91 12.32
CA GLY A 25 -13.91 -8.40 13.64
C GLY A 25 -14.17 -9.47 14.71
N HIS A 26 -13.85 -10.74 14.45
CA HIS A 26 -14.08 -11.86 15.38
C HIS A 26 -12.80 -12.68 15.58
N GLY A 27 -11.71 -12.07 16.03
CA GLY A 27 -10.53 -12.88 16.40
C GLY A 27 -9.90 -13.68 15.24
N GLY A 28 -10.20 -13.36 13.98
CA GLY A 28 -9.71 -14.16 12.86
C GLY A 28 -10.35 -15.55 12.81
N ARG A 29 -11.55 -15.70 13.36
CA ARG A 29 -12.27 -16.97 13.32
C ARG A 29 -12.65 -17.33 11.89
N THR A 30 -12.52 -18.62 11.57
CA THR A 30 -12.98 -19.19 10.30
C THR A 30 -14.30 -19.93 10.52
N VAL A 31 -15.23 -19.81 9.57
CA VAL A 31 -16.46 -20.63 9.54
C VAL A 31 -16.42 -21.52 8.31
N THR A 32 -16.47 -22.83 8.55
CA THR A 32 -16.61 -23.83 7.48
C THR A 32 -18.09 -24.13 7.25
N LEU A 33 -18.53 -23.91 6.02
CA LEU A 33 -19.89 -24.12 5.55
C LEU A 33 -19.90 -25.32 4.60
N PRO A 34 -20.60 -26.42 4.95
CA PRO A 34 -20.72 -27.57 4.05
C PRO A 34 -21.60 -27.25 2.84
N PRO A 35 -21.57 -28.06 1.77
CA PRO A 35 -22.52 -28.00 0.65
C PRO A 35 -23.97 -28.08 1.15
N GLU A 36 -24.66 -26.94 1.20
CA GLU A 36 -26.02 -26.77 1.74
C GLU A 36 -26.70 -25.63 0.96
N GLU A 37 -28.03 -25.59 0.99
CA GLU A 37 -28.81 -24.48 0.42
C GLU A 37 -28.42 -23.13 1.06
N LEU A 38 -28.53 -22.06 0.28
CA LEU A 38 -28.13 -20.71 0.68
C LEU A 38 -28.71 -20.29 2.04
N GLU A 39 -30.00 -20.51 2.26
CA GLU A 39 -30.68 -20.14 3.51
C GLU A 39 -30.06 -20.82 4.74
N ALA A 40 -29.69 -22.10 4.61
CA ALA A 40 -29.08 -22.86 5.69
C ALA A 40 -27.68 -22.34 6.02
N ARG A 41 -26.89 -21.99 4.99
CA ARG A 41 -25.55 -21.40 5.15
C ARG A 41 -25.60 -20.00 5.76
N VAL A 42 -26.52 -19.15 5.31
CA VAL A 42 -26.74 -17.81 5.89
C VAL A 42 -27.16 -17.93 7.35
N ALA A 43 -28.12 -18.81 7.66
CA ALA A 43 -28.56 -19.04 9.03
C ALA A 43 -27.43 -19.58 9.92
N ARG A 44 -26.58 -20.48 9.41
CA ARG A 44 -25.39 -20.98 10.11
C ARG A 44 -24.39 -19.87 10.38
N LEU A 45 -24.08 -19.05 9.38
CA LEU A 45 -23.17 -17.91 9.50
C LEU A 45 -23.65 -16.91 10.57
N LEU A 46 -24.95 -16.59 10.56
CA LEU A 46 -25.57 -15.70 11.56
C LEU A 46 -25.52 -16.28 12.98
N ARG A 47 -25.56 -17.62 13.16
CA ARG A 47 -25.42 -18.27 14.47
C ARG A 47 -23.97 -18.30 14.97
N GLU A 48 -23.03 -18.61 14.09
CA GLU A 48 -21.60 -18.75 14.43
C GLU A 48 -20.94 -17.42 14.75
N ALA A 49 -21.45 -16.36 14.13
CA ALA A 49 -20.99 -15.02 14.37
C ALA A 49 -21.66 -14.48 15.64
N GLY A 50 -21.11 -14.87 16.80
CA GLY A 50 -21.49 -14.36 18.12
C GLY A 50 -21.16 -12.87 18.29
N PRO A 51 -21.25 -12.33 19.53
CA PRO A 51 -20.87 -10.93 19.79
C PRO A 51 -19.44 -10.63 19.32
N VAL A 52 -19.24 -9.41 18.81
CA VAL A 52 -17.92 -8.91 18.39
C VAL A 52 -17.00 -8.90 19.61
N ASP A 53 -15.78 -9.41 19.46
CA ASP A 53 -14.76 -9.23 20.49
C ASP A 53 -14.39 -7.74 20.56
N ALA A 54 -14.86 -7.09 21.63
CA ALA A 54 -14.69 -5.65 21.83
C ALA A 54 -13.24 -5.24 22.15
N GLY A 55 -12.33 -6.19 22.35
CA GLY A 55 -10.97 -5.91 22.78
C GLY A 55 -10.00 -6.98 22.30
N GLY A 56 -9.33 -6.71 21.19
CA GLY A 56 -8.21 -7.51 20.74
C GLY A 56 -8.23 -7.70 19.25
N THR A 57 -7.31 -7.02 18.56
CA THR A 57 -7.02 -7.32 17.17
C THR A 57 -6.09 -8.55 17.22
N PRO A 58 -6.56 -9.76 16.89
CA PRO A 58 -5.80 -11.02 17.04
C PRO A 58 -4.54 -11.04 16.14
N ASP A 59 -3.43 -11.57 16.65
CA ASP A 59 -2.19 -11.72 15.87
C ASP A 59 -2.15 -12.99 15.01
N SER A 60 -3.11 -13.90 15.18
CA SER A 60 -3.21 -15.17 14.45
C SER A 60 -4.67 -15.59 14.27
N LEU A 61 -4.96 -16.45 13.27
CA LEU A 61 -6.28 -17.05 13.12
C LEU A 61 -6.43 -18.24 14.07
N GLU A 62 -7.53 -18.28 14.83
CA GLU A 62 -8.00 -19.52 15.43
C GLU A 62 -8.71 -20.35 14.35
N LEU A 63 -8.03 -21.41 13.89
CA LEU A 63 -8.60 -22.33 12.93
C LEU A 63 -9.64 -23.21 13.60
N SER A 64 -10.81 -23.31 13.00
CA SER A 64 -11.78 -24.31 13.43
C SER A 64 -11.15 -25.70 13.28
N PRO A 65 -11.23 -26.58 14.29
CA PRO A 65 -10.77 -27.98 14.16
C PRO A 65 -11.49 -28.73 13.03
N SER A 66 -12.61 -28.20 12.51
CA SER A 66 -13.36 -28.70 11.36
C SER A 66 -12.93 -28.14 10.00
N THR A 67 -11.81 -27.41 9.90
CA THR A 67 -11.32 -26.91 8.60
C THR A 67 -10.91 -28.12 7.75
N ALA A 68 -11.87 -28.65 7.00
CA ALA A 68 -11.72 -29.91 6.30
C ALA A 68 -10.62 -29.79 5.25
N TYR A 69 -9.81 -30.84 5.14
CA TYR A 69 -8.89 -30.99 4.02
C TYR A 69 -9.71 -30.97 2.72
N GLY A 70 -9.58 -29.90 1.92
CA GLY A 70 -10.32 -29.70 0.68
C GLY A 70 -11.29 -28.50 0.64
N SER A 71 -11.55 -27.80 1.76
CA SER A 71 -12.35 -26.56 1.72
C SER A 71 -11.60 -25.42 1.01
N VAL A 72 -12.31 -24.65 0.18
CA VAL A 72 -11.76 -23.44 -0.46
C VAL A 72 -11.83 -22.28 0.53
N TRP A 73 -10.72 -21.56 0.68
CA TRP A 73 -10.61 -20.43 1.58
C TRP A 73 -11.01 -19.13 0.89
N TRP A 74 -11.88 -18.38 1.57
CA TRP A 74 -12.40 -17.10 1.11
C TRP A 74 -12.17 -16.03 2.19
N ALA A 75 -11.56 -14.92 1.80
CA ALA A 75 -11.25 -13.82 2.71
C ALA A 75 -11.39 -12.45 2.01
N HIS A 76 -11.36 -11.37 2.79
CA HIS A 76 -11.34 -10.03 2.22
C HIS A 76 -9.94 -9.68 1.69
N ASN A 77 -9.89 -8.79 0.70
CA ASN A 77 -8.65 -8.28 0.11
C ASN A 77 -7.64 -7.79 1.18
N PRO A 78 -6.38 -8.27 1.19
CA PRO A 78 -5.33 -7.73 2.07
C PRO A 78 -5.01 -6.25 1.84
N ALA A 79 -5.48 -5.67 0.72
CA ALA A 79 -5.44 -4.25 0.40
C ALA A 79 -6.85 -3.60 0.41
N ASP A 80 -7.80 -4.12 1.20
CA ASP A 80 -9.05 -3.41 1.47
C ASP A 80 -8.77 -2.15 2.29
N TRP A 81 -9.47 -1.04 2.05
CA TRP A 81 -9.29 0.19 2.84
C TRP A 81 -9.80 0.09 4.28
N ARG A 82 -10.70 -0.86 4.54
CA ARG A 82 -11.18 -1.14 5.88
C ARG A 82 -10.13 -2.03 6.56
N GLY A 83 -9.33 -1.42 7.44
CA GLY A 83 -8.19 -2.08 8.10
C GLY A 83 -8.48 -3.46 8.72
N PRO A 84 -9.62 -3.68 9.41
CA PRO A 84 -9.97 -5.00 9.93
C PRO A 84 -10.13 -6.08 8.84
N GLN A 85 -10.64 -5.73 7.66
CA GLN A 85 -10.86 -6.61 6.51
C GLN A 85 -9.52 -6.92 5.83
N ALA A 86 -8.68 -5.91 5.63
CA ALA A 86 -7.31 -6.12 5.16
C ALA A 86 -6.53 -7.09 6.05
N ARG A 87 -6.65 -6.91 7.38
CA ARG A 87 -5.98 -7.78 8.34
C ARG A 87 -6.52 -9.20 8.31
N SER A 88 -7.83 -9.39 8.17
CA SER A 88 -8.41 -10.74 8.06
C SER A 88 -7.94 -11.44 6.79
N GLY A 89 -7.80 -10.71 5.67
CA GLY A 89 -7.19 -11.18 4.43
C GLY A 89 -5.74 -11.65 4.59
N LEU A 90 -4.90 -10.85 5.26
CA LEU A 90 -3.51 -11.20 5.55
C LEU A 90 -3.42 -12.47 6.41
N LEU A 91 -4.20 -12.53 7.49
CA LEU A 91 -4.19 -13.66 8.40
C LEU A 91 -4.66 -14.95 7.70
N ALA A 92 -5.61 -14.85 6.75
CA ALA A 92 -6.03 -15.96 5.90
C ALA A 92 -4.87 -16.54 5.08
N ALA A 93 -4.06 -15.67 4.45
CA ALA A 93 -2.90 -16.09 3.66
C ALA A 93 -1.90 -16.89 4.52
N ARG A 94 -1.63 -16.41 5.74
CA ARG A 94 -0.70 -17.04 6.68
C ARG A 94 -1.20 -18.40 7.15
N ALA A 95 -2.48 -18.51 7.53
CA ALA A 95 -3.02 -19.77 8.04
C ALA A 95 -3.35 -20.80 6.95
N ALA A 96 -3.50 -20.37 5.70
CA ALA A 96 -3.68 -21.28 4.57
C ALA A 96 -2.46 -22.18 4.35
N GLY A 97 -1.28 -21.85 4.88
CA GLY A 97 -0.10 -22.72 4.86
C GLY A 97 0.39 -23.02 3.44
N GLY A 98 0.35 -22.02 2.56
CA GLY A 98 0.73 -22.15 1.15
C GLY A 98 -0.39 -22.61 0.22
N ARG A 99 -1.58 -22.93 0.74
CA ARG A 99 -2.77 -23.16 -0.10
C ARG A 99 -3.29 -21.84 -0.68
N PRO A 100 -3.82 -21.84 -1.92
CA PRO A 100 -4.45 -20.64 -2.49
C PRO A 100 -5.63 -20.17 -1.64
N VAL A 101 -5.69 -18.86 -1.40
CA VAL A 101 -6.85 -18.18 -0.83
C VAL A 101 -7.49 -17.35 -1.94
N ARG A 102 -8.82 -17.36 -2.00
CA ARG A 102 -9.60 -16.51 -2.90
C ARG A 102 -10.08 -15.30 -2.12
N TYR A 103 -9.98 -14.13 -2.73
CA TYR A 103 -10.23 -12.85 -2.09
C TYR A 103 -11.37 -12.13 -2.77
N ALA A 104 -12.32 -11.60 -2.00
CA ALA A 104 -13.23 -10.59 -2.54
C ALA A 104 -12.43 -9.33 -2.86
N VAL A 105 -12.66 -8.71 -4.02
CA VAL A 105 -12.02 -7.42 -4.40
C VAL A 105 -12.32 -6.35 -3.34
N GLY A 106 -13.54 -6.34 -2.82
CA GLY A 106 -13.95 -5.48 -1.70
C GLY A 106 -13.81 -4.00 -2.03
N HIS A 107 -13.50 -3.20 -1.00
CA HIS A 107 -13.32 -1.76 -1.13
C HIS A 107 -11.86 -1.40 -1.43
N ALA A 108 -11.50 -1.56 -2.70
CA ALA A 108 -10.18 -1.29 -3.24
C ALA A 108 -10.07 0.17 -3.77
N GLY A 109 -9.92 1.16 -2.91
CA GLY A 109 -10.21 2.54 -3.31
C GLY A 109 -9.24 3.21 -4.30
N HIS A 110 -7.98 2.76 -4.45
CA HIS A 110 -7.03 3.31 -5.45
C HIS A 110 -6.46 2.29 -6.43
N SER A 111 -6.70 0.99 -6.22
CA SER A 111 -6.17 -0.07 -7.06
C SER A 111 -7.30 -0.81 -7.75
N GLN A 112 -7.04 -1.28 -8.96
CA GLN A 112 -7.88 -2.23 -9.65
C GLN A 112 -7.19 -3.59 -9.63
N PHE A 113 -7.97 -4.67 -9.70
CA PHE A 113 -7.46 -6.03 -9.55
C PHE A 113 -7.70 -6.83 -10.82
N ALA A 114 -6.75 -7.71 -11.15
CA ALA A 114 -6.94 -8.73 -12.18
C ALA A 114 -7.89 -9.80 -11.63
N VAL A 115 -9.19 -9.58 -11.83
CA VAL A 115 -10.28 -10.45 -11.37
C VAL A 115 -10.24 -11.78 -12.11
N ASP A 116 -10.20 -12.89 -11.39
CA ASP A 116 -10.33 -14.25 -11.95
C ASP A 116 -11.79 -14.71 -12.01
N ARG A 117 -12.67 -14.13 -11.18
CA ARG A 117 -14.09 -14.49 -11.12
C ARG A 117 -14.99 -13.29 -10.86
N ALA A 118 -16.03 -13.12 -11.68
CA ALA A 118 -17.07 -12.11 -11.46
C ALA A 118 -18.46 -12.75 -11.49
N HIS A 119 -19.27 -12.44 -10.48
CA HIS A 119 -20.59 -13.01 -10.27
C HIS A 119 -21.64 -11.90 -10.15
N PRO A 120 -22.35 -11.58 -11.24
CA PRO A 120 -23.57 -10.80 -11.16
C PRO A 120 -24.59 -11.53 -10.30
N LEU A 121 -25.16 -10.84 -9.32
CA LEU A 121 -26.20 -11.38 -8.46
C LEU A 121 -27.55 -11.24 -9.14
N ASP A 122 -28.26 -12.36 -9.29
CA ASP A 122 -29.63 -12.34 -9.77
C ASP A 122 -30.59 -11.77 -8.69
N GLY A 123 -31.86 -11.59 -9.05
CA GLY A 123 -32.86 -11.04 -8.14
C GLY A 123 -33.06 -11.86 -6.85
N ARG A 124 -32.84 -13.18 -6.91
CA ARG A 124 -32.94 -14.07 -5.75
C ARG A 124 -31.78 -13.84 -4.79
N LEU A 125 -30.54 -13.81 -5.29
CA LEU A 125 -29.34 -13.56 -4.48
C LEU A 125 -29.33 -12.15 -3.91
N LEU A 126 -29.75 -11.14 -4.69
CA LEU A 126 -29.90 -9.78 -4.20
C LEU A 126 -30.97 -9.68 -3.11
N GLY A 127 -32.12 -10.33 -3.31
CA GLY A 127 -33.17 -10.39 -2.29
C GLY A 127 -32.65 -11.00 -0.98
N ALA A 128 -32.01 -12.16 -1.06
CA ALA A 128 -31.40 -12.82 0.11
C ALA A 128 -30.33 -11.95 0.78
N LYS A 129 -29.49 -11.24 0.01
CA LYS A 129 -28.48 -10.31 0.52
C LYS A 129 -29.14 -9.20 1.33
N LEU A 130 -30.12 -8.52 0.75
CA LEU A 130 -30.81 -7.40 1.39
C LEU A 130 -31.57 -7.87 2.64
N ASP A 131 -32.26 -9.01 2.57
CA ASP A 131 -32.95 -9.59 3.72
C ASP A 131 -31.99 -9.93 4.86
N ALA A 132 -30.80 -10.46 4.55
CA ALA A 132 -29.79 -10.78 5.57
C ALA A 132 -29.19 -9.50 6.18
N LEU A 133 -28.85 -8.50 5.36
CA LEU A 133 -28.31 -7.22 5.84
C LEU A 133 -29.31 -6.44 6.70
N ASN A 134 -30.60 -6.47 6.35
CA ASN A 134 -31.66 -5.82 7.12
C ASN A 134 -31.98 -6.49 8.47
N ARG A 135 -31.46 -7.70 8.73
CA ARG A 135 -31.58 -8.38 10.03
C ARG A 135 -30.44 -8.03 10.99
N LEU A 136 -29.43 -7.29 10.52
CA LEU A 136 -28.33 -6.83 11.36
C LEU A 136 -28.81 -5.72 12.32
N PRO A 137 -28.16 -5.55 13.49
CA PRO A 137 -28.42 -4.44 14.40
C PRO A 137 -28.43 -3.09 13.66
N PRO A 138 -29.45 -2.22 13.85
CA PRO A 138 -29.59 -0.95 13.13
C PRO A 138 -28.35 -0.05 13.23
N GLU A 139 -27.59 -0.15 14.31
CA GLU A 139 -26.37 0.64 14.56
C GLU A 139 -25.25 0.33 13.55
N LEU A 140 -25.28 -0.86 12.93
CA LEU A 140 -24.35 -1.24 11.86
C LEU A 140 -24.73 -0.61 10.51
N LEU A 141 -25.96 -0.09 10.41
CA LEU A 141 -26.50 0.60 9.24
C LEU A 141 -26.61 2.12 9.44
N SER A 142 -26.71 2.61 10.69
CA SER A 142 -26.96 4.03 11.02
C SER A 142 -25.72 4.93 11.00
N GLY A 143 -24.51 4.37 11.06
CA GLY A 143 -23.28 5.10 10.78
C GLY A 143 -22.79 6.07 11.88
N ASP A 144 -23.11 5.82 13.15
CA ASP A 144 -22.72 6.69 14.28
C ASP A 144 -21.21 6.62 14.65
N GLY A 145 -20.34 6.17 13.74
CA GLY A 145 -18.87 6.21 13.83
C GLY A 145 -18.27 6.96 12.64
N GLU A 146 -16.95 7.21 12.65
CA GLU A 146 -16.27 8.03 11.61
C GLU A 146 -16.51 7.58 10.16
N GLN A 147 -16.96 6.32 9.92
CA GLN A 147 -17.53 5.87 8.65
C GLN A 147 -18.64 4.80 8.87
N PRO A 148 -19.78 4.84 8.14
CA PRO A 148 -20.77 3.76 8.14
C PRO A 148 -20.16 2.44 7.68
N ARG A 149 -20.42 1.35 8.42
CA ARG A 149 -19.85 0.02 8.14
C ARG A 149 -20.48 -0.66 6.92
N VAL A 150 -21.73 -0.35 6.63
CA VAL A 150 -22.44 -0.83 5.43
C VAL A 150 -22.97 0.36 4.65
N ILE A 151 -22.42 0.55 3.46
CA ILE A 151 -22.93 1.49 2.45
C ILE A 151 -23.17 0.74 1.14
N THR A 152 -23.89 1.36 0.21
CA THR A 152 -24.15 0.77 -1.11
C THR A 152 -22.85 0.36 -1.83
N ALA A 153 -21.76 1.12 -1.66
CA ALA A 153 -20.47 0.81 -2.24
C ALA A 153 -19.80 -0.45 -1.66
N THR A 154 -20.20 -0.89 -0.46
CA THR A 154 -19.69 -2.11 0.19
C THR A 154 -20.60 -3.32 -0.02
N ALA A 155 -21.75 -3.17 -0.67
CA ALA A 155 -22.72 -4.23 -0.96
C ALA A 155 -22.98 -4.34 -2.47
N PRO A 156 -22.01 -4.80 -3.26
CA PRO A 156 -22.10 -4.77 -4.71
C PRO A 156 -23.14 -5.78 -5.24
N SER A 157 -23.76 -5.43 -6.37
CA SER A 157 -24.63 -6.32 -7.15
C SER A 157 -23.86 -7.27 -8.06
N CYS A 158 -22.55 -7.09 -8.18
CA CYS A 158 -21.64 -8.01 -8.84
C CYS A 158 -20.46 -8.26 -7.91
N GLU A 159 -20.33 -9.49 -7.43
CA GLU A 159 -19.22 -9.89 -6.55
C GLU A 159 -18.02 -10.28 -7.41
N GLN A 160 -16.85 -9.74 -7.10
CA GLN A 160 -15.63 -9.98 -7.85
C GLN A 160 -14.57 -10.59 -6.93
N PHE A 161 -13.84 -11.56 -7.47
CA PHE A 161 -12.86 -12.33 -6.73
C PHE A 161 -11.54 -12.44 -7.51
N PHE A 162 -10.47 -12.69 -6.76
CA PHE A 162 -9.12 -12.92 -7.27
C PHE A 162 -8.35 -13.84 -6.33
N SER A 163 -7.36 -14.55 -6.85
CA SER A 163 -6.52 -15.46 -6.06
C SER A 163 -5.14 -14.84 -5.82
N LEU A 164 -4.57 -15.07 -4.64
CA LEU A 164 -3.20 -14.63 -4.30
C LEU A 164 -2.35 -15.79 -3.80
N GLY A 165 -1.06 -15.74 -4.12
CA GLY A 165 -0.04 -16.44 -3.35
C GLY A 165 0.24 -15.73 -2.01
N PRO A 166 0.84 -16.43 -1.02
CA PRO A 166 1.14 -15.83 0.28
C PRO A 166 1.99 -14.57 0.21
N GLN A 167 3.04 -14.55 -0.63
CA GLN A 167 3.90 -13.38 -0.78
C GLN A 167 3.16 -12.18 -1.37
N GLN A 168 2.25 -12.42 -2.33
CA GLN A 168 1.45 -11.36 -2.95
C GLN A 168 0.47 -10.75 -1.93
N ALA A 169 -0.11 -11.55 -1.04
CA ALA A 169 -0.97 -11.06 0.03
C ALA A 169 -0.22 -10.18 1.03
N GLU A 170 0.98 -10.58 1.45
CA GLU A 170 1.82 -9.75 2.34
C GLU A 170 2.28 -8.45 1.66
N HIS A 171 2.65 -8.52 0.37
CA HIS A 171 3.04 -7.33 -0.40
C HIS A 171 1.88 -6.34 -0.57
N LEU A 172 0.67 -6.82 -0.90
CA LEU A 172 -0.52 -5.97 -0.98
C LEU A 172 -0.84 -5.31 0.38
N TYR A 173 -0.75 -6.06 1.48
CA TYR A 173 -0.96 -5.51 2.81
C TYR A 173 0.09 -4.44 3.15
N TYR A 174 1.36 -4.71 2.84
CA TYR A 174 2.47 -3.76 3.04
C TYR A 174 2.17 -2.44 2.32
N LEU A 175 1.73 -2.47 1.05
CA LEU A 175 1.48 -1.25 0.28
C LEU A 175 0.47 -0.28 0.92
N LEU A 176 -0.50 -0.76 1.69
CA LEU A 176 -1.49 0.10 2.35
C LEU A 176 -1.23 0.35 3.84
N TYR A 177 -0.64 -0.60 4.56
CA TYR A 177 -0.59 -0.59 6.03
C TYR A 177 0.84 -0.69 6.61
N ALA A 178 1.88 -0.68 5.78
CA ALA A 178 3.28 -0.88 6.18
C ALA A 178 3.86 -0.02 7.30
N PRO A 179 3.40 1.21 7.62
CA PRO A 179 3.97 1.94 8.75
C PRO A 179 3.76 1.27 10.12
N LEU A 180 3.05 0.13 10.20
CA LEU A 180 2.65 -0.53 11.45
C LEU A 180 3.51 -1.75 11.86
N GLY A 181 4.52 -2.17 11.09
CA GLY A 181 5.45 -3.24 11.48
C GLY A 181 4.88 -4.67 11.54
N GLN A 182 3.74 -4.93 10.89
CA GLN A 182 2.99 -6.20 11.00
C GLN A 182 3.35 -7.26 9.92
N VAL A 183 4.06 -6.84 8.89
CA VAL A 183 4.55 -7.69 7.80
C VAL A 183 6.02 -7.34 7.52
N GLU A 184 6.78 -8.32 7.05
CA GLU A 184 8.14 -8.07 6.58
C GLU A 184 8.12 -7.16 5.35
N VAL A 185 9.18 -6.40 5.15
CA VAL A 185 9.35 -5.56 3.96
C VAL A 185 9.47 -6.46 2.73
N PRO A 186 8.57 -6.37 1.73
CA PRO A 186 8.68 -7.14 0.49
C PRO A 186 9.98 -6.83 -0.26
N PRO A 187 10.53 -7.75 -1.08
CA PRO A 187 11.80 -7.54 -1.80
C PRO A 187 11.84 -6.31 -2.71
N ASP A 188 10.72 -5.93 -3.33
CA ASP A 188 10.61 -4.74 -4.18
C ASP A 188 9.24 -4.08 -3.95
N PRO A 189 9.07 -3.36 -2.81
CA PRO A 189 7.75 -2.96 -2.37
C PRO A 189 7.08 -1.99 -3.34
N TRP A 190 7.84 -1.06 -3.90
CA TRP A 190 7.34 -0.03 -4.82
C TRP A 190 7.52 -0.37 -6.30
N GLY A 191 8.16 -1.49 -6.62
CA GLY A 191 8.48 -1.88 -7.99
C GLY A 191 9.72 -1.17 -8.55
N LEU A 192 10.63 -0.64 -7.73
CA LEU A 192 11.76 0.18 -8.17
C LEU A 192 12.66 -0.54 -9.19
N ASP A 193 12.81 -1.85 -9.06
CA ASP A 193 13.59 -2.67 -10.00
C ASP A 193 12.69 -3.34 -11.06
N THR A 194 11.46 -3.74 -10.70
CA THR A 194 10.58 -4.56 -11.55
C THR A 194 9.58 -3.79 -12.41
N SER A 195 9.10 -2.62 -11.96
CA SER A 195 8.16 -1.79 -12.70
C SER A 195 8.82 -1.08 -13.88
N ALA A 196 8.19 -1.16 -15.06
CA ALA A 196 8.61 -0.38 -16.21
C ALA A 196 8.46 1.12 -15.96
N TYR A 197 7.43 1.54 -15.22
CA TYR A 197 7.25 2.92 -14.73
C TYR A 197 8.40 3.38 -13.88
N GLU A 198 8.73 2.66 -12.81
CA GLU A 198 9.78 3.08 -11.89
C GLU A 198 11.14 3.12 -12.58
N ARG A 199 11.49 2.13 -13.41
CA ARG A 199 12.76 2.15 -14.17
C ARG A 199 12.89 3.39 -15.06
N GLU A 200 11.83 3.77 -15.76
CA GLU A 200 11.83 4.97 -16.60
C GLU A 200 11.93 6.24 -15.76
N ARG A 201 11.17 6.31 -14.64
CA ARG A 201 11.22 7.43 -13.70
C ARG A 201 12.63 7.61 -13.14
N LEU A 202 13.24 6.55 -12.63
CA LEU A 202 14.59 6.56 -12.06
C LEU A 202 15.63 6.95 -13.11
N SER A 203 15.53 6.43 -14.35
CA SER A 203 16.40 6.82 -15.46
C SER A 203 16.25 8.31 -15.82
N ALA A 204 15.02 8.81 -15.86
CA ALA A 204 14.74 10.23 -16.11
C ALA A 204 15.26 11.12 -14.98
N THR A 205 15.07 10.73 -13.72
CA THR A 205 15.62 11.42 -12.54
C THR A 205 17.14 11.47 -12.59
N CYS A 206 17.81 10.34 -12.86
CA CYS A 206 19.26 10.27 -12.95
C CYS A 206 19.81 11.21 -14.03
N ARG A 207 19.19 11.21 -15.22
CA ARG A 207 19.55 12.11 -16.31
C ARG A 207 19.37 13.57 -15.92
N TRP A 208 18.22 13.90 -15.33
CA TRP A 208 17.88 15.25 -14.90
C TRP A 208 18.86 15.79 -13.84
N VAL A 209 19.16 15.01 -12.80
CA VAL A 209 20.13 15.39 -11.76
C VAL A 209 21.49 15.71 -12.38
N ARG A 210 22.00 14.85 -13.25
CA ARG A 210 23.29 15.06 -13.93
C ARG A 210 23.30 16.33 -14.77
N GLU A 211 22.24 16.56 -15.55
CA GLU A 211 22.11 17.76 -16.39
C GLU A 211 22.00 19.04 -15.54
N THR A 212 21.32 18.99 -14.40
CA THR A 212 21.18 20.13 -13.49
C THR A 212 22.49 20.47 -12.76
N LEU A 213 23.28 19.48 -12.36
CA LEU A 213 24.57 19.71 -11.73
C LEU A 213 25.66 20.12 -12.74
N GLY A 214 25.49 19.77 -14.02
CA GLY A 214 26.36 20.24 -15.10
C GLY A 214 27.71 19.53 -15.19
N GLY A 215 27.88 18.35 -14.57
CA GLY A 215 29.13 17.60 -14.63
C GLY A 215 29.22 16.40 -13.67
N THR A 216 30.45 15.95 -13.43
CA THR A 216 30.81 14.87 -12.49
C THR A 216 31.51 15.46 -11.26
N GLY A 217 31.73 14.65 -10.22
CA GLY A 217 32.48 15.05 -9.02
C GLY A 217 31.69 15.83 -7.99
N PHE A 218 30.41 16.09 -8.23
CA PHE A 218 29.50 16.66 -7.23
C PHE A 218 29.11 15.64 -6.17
N THR A 219 28.93 16.12 -4.94
CA THR A 219 28.42 15.36 -3.80
C THR A 219 26.93 15.60 -3.66
N VAL A 220 26.15 14.52 -3.66
CA VAL A 220 24.70 14.54 -3.52
C VAL A 220 24.31 13.70 -2.30
N VAL A 221 23.53 14.26 -1.38
CA VAL A 221 22.88 13.48 -0.32
C VAL A 221 21.51 13.04 -0.82
N GLU A 222 21.20 11.75 -0.68
CA GLU A 222 19.92 11.14 -1.08
C GLU A 222 19.22 10.57 0.16
N PRO A 223 18.37 11.36 0.84
CA PRO A 223 17.56 10.84 1.94
C PRO A 223 16.43 9.93 1.45
N GLY A 224 16.20 8.82 2.15
CA GLY A 224 15.19 7.83 1.77
C GLY A 224 15.61 7.00 0.57
N ALA A 225 16.87 6.59 0.53
CA ALA A 225 17.45 5.87 -0.61
C ALA A 225 16.89 4.45 -0.82
N CYS A 226 16.04 3.95 0.09
CA CYS A 226 15.46 2.61 0.06
C CYS A 226 16.57 1.56 -0.13
N GLU A 227 16.54 0.83 -1.24
CA GLU A 227 17.52 -0.21 -1.57
C GLU A 227 18.60 0.25 -2.56
N GLY A 228 18.61 1.54 -2.92
CA GLY A 228 19.64 2.16 -3.75
C GLY A 228 19.41 2.03 -5.26
N ALA A 229 18.16 1.80 -5.69
CA ALA A 229 17.79 1.72 -7.10
C ALA A 229 18.06 3.02 -7.88
N LEU A 230 18.01 4.18 -7.21
CA LEU A 230 18.41 5.48 -7.76
C LEU A 230 19.89 5.80 -7.48
N THR A 231 20.35 5.49 -6.27
CA THR A 231 21.73 5.75 -5.82
C THR A 231 22.78 5.10 -6.73
N ALA A 232 22.60 3.81 -7.09
CA ALA A 232 23.57 3.08 -7.92
C ALA A 232 23.76 3.74 -9.29
N PRO A 233 22.71 3.95 -10.11
CA PRO A 233 22.85 4.66 -11.38
C PRO A 233 23.43 6.07 -11.26
N LEU A 234 23.07 6.83 -10.22
CA LEU A 234 23.66 8.16 -10.01
C LEU A 234 25.18 8.09 -9.78
N ARG A 235 25.66 7.13 -8.99
CA ARG A 235 27.11 6.90 -8.78
C ARG A 235 27.81 6.52 -10.08
N GLU A 236 27.18 5.73 -10.95
CA GLU A 236 27.72 5.36 -12.27
C GLU A 236 27.90 6.60 -13.18
N THR A 237 27.18 7.69 -12.94
CA THR A 237 27.38 8.94 -13.68
C THR A 237 28.60 9.75 -13.22
N GLY A 238 29.34 9.29 -12.21
CA GLY A 238 30.50 9.99 -11.65
C GLY A 238 30.17 10.97 -10.53
N LEU A 239 28.98 10.85 -9.93
CA LEU A 239 28.59 11.61 -8.73
C LEU A 239 28.99 10.86 -7.45
N THR A 240 29.36 11.60 -6.42
CA THR A 240 29.49 11.07 -5.06
C THR A 240 28.14 11.12 -4.38
N VAL A 241 27.42 10.00 -4.35
CA VAL A 241 26.09 9.95 -3.71
C VAL A 241 26.21 9.34 -2.30
N VAL A 242 25.77 10.09 -1.30
CA VAL A 242 25.67 9.68 0.11
C VAL A 242 24.21 9.35 0.43
N PRO A 243 23.82 8.07 0.42
CA PRO A 243 22.44 7.68 0.72
C PRO A 243 22.19 7.63 2.24
N THR A 244 20.99 8.05 2.66
CA THR A 244 20.49 7.81 4.02
C THR A 244 19.19 7.01 3.97
N GLU A 245 19.00 6.10 4.93
CA GLU A 245 17.83 5.24 5.01
C GLU A 245 17.54 4.86 6.47
N PRO A 246 16.50 5.42 7.11
CA PRO A 246 16.21 5.14 8.52
C PRO A 246 15.67 3.72 8.76
N HIS A 247 15.03 3.09 7.77
CA HIS A 247 14.45 1.77 7.95
C HIS A 247 15.52 0.68 7.85
N ASP A 248 15.68 -0.11 8.91
CA ASP A 248 16.75 -1.11 9.05
C ASP A 248 16.84 -2.11 7.88
N GLU A 249 15.72 -2.67 7.43
CA GLU A 249 15.74 -3.66 6.34
C GLU A 249 16.16 -3.04 4.99
N PHE A 250 15.64 -1.86 4.64
CA PHE A 250 16.08 -1.14 3.44
C PHE A 250 17.55 -0.77 3.55
N ARG A 251 18.00 -0.25 4.70
CA ARG A 251 19.41 0.07 4.93
C ARG A 251 20.32 -1.16 4.82
N ARG A 252 19.89 -2.33 5.29
CA ARG A 252 20.60 -3.62 5.10
C ARG A 252 20.69 -4.01 3.63
N ARG A 253 19.61 -3.86 2.85
CA ARG A 253 19.60 -4.17 1.40
C ARG A 253 20.45 -3.19 0.61
N LEU A 254 20.34 -1.89 0.91
CA LEU A 254 21.18 -0.82 0.37
C LEU A 254 22.67 -1.09 0.60
N SER A 255 23.05 -1.43 1.83
CA SER A 255 24.45 -1.74 2.18
C SER A 255 24.96 -3.00 1.47
N ARG A 256 24.09 -3.99 1.24
CA ARG A 256 24.42 -5.18 0.42
C ARG A 256 24.64 -4.81 -1.05
N ARG A 257 23.84 -3.88 -1.60
CA ARG A 257 23.93 -3.45 -2.99
C ARG A 257 25.13 -2.54 -3.26
N LEU A 258 25.42 -1.60 -2.36
CA LEU A 258 26.39 -0.53 -2.57
C LEU A 258 27.70 -0.67 -1.79
N GLY A 259 27.76 -1.63 -0.86
CA GLY A 259 28.78 -1.68 0.18
C GLY A 259 28.37 -0.85 1.42
N PRO A 260 28.93 -1.16 2.61
CA PRO A 260 28.52 -0.52 3.87
C PRO A 260 29.09 0.89 4.07
N ALA A 261 30.09 1.29 3.28
CA ALA A 261 30.75 2.58 3.45
C ALA A 261 29.85 3.73 2.98
N GLY A 262 29.62 4.70 3.87
CA GLY A 262 28.91 5.94 3.54
C GLY A 262 27.39 5.83 3.49
N VAL A 263 26.80 4.78 4.07
CA VAL A 263 25.35 4.66 4.30
C VAL A 263 25.05 5.06 5.75
N THR A 264 24.10 5.97 5.97
CA THR A 264 23.68 6.37 7.33
C THR A 264 22.19 6.11 7.57
N ALA A 265 21.78 6.12 8.84
CA ALA A 265 20.39 5.93 9.25
C ALA A 265 19.62 7.25 9.43
N ASP A 266 20.24 8.39 9.07
CA ASP A 266 19.67 9.70 9.39
C ASP A 266 18.39 9.98 8.59
N THR A 267 17.37 10.52 9.25
CA THR A 267 16.19 11.11 8.59
C THR A 267 16.51 12.51 8.03
N VAL A 268 15.59 13.07 7.25
CA VAL A 268 15.71 14.45 6.73
C VAL A 268 15.76 15.46 7.89
N GLU A 269 14.96 15.23 8.93
CA GLU A 269 14.92 16.02 10.16
C GLU A 269 16.25 15.98 10.88
N GLU A 270 16.85 14.80 11.05
CA GLU A 270 18.14 14.66 11.69
C GLU A 270 19.28 15.32 10.89
N LEU A 271 19.27 15.18 9.57
CA LEU A 271 20.20 15.89 8.66
C LEU A 271 20.08 17.41 8.83
N ALA A 272 18.87 17.93 8.91
CA ALA A 272 18.61 19.36 9.05
C ALA A 272 18.95 19.90 10.45
N GLU A 273 18.66 19.13 11.50
CA GLU A 273 18.91 19.53 12.90
C GLU A 273 20.41 19.51 13.21
N LYS A 274 21.08 18.40 12.92
CA LYS A 274 22.52 18.20 13.19
C LYS A 274 23.39 18.99 12.21
N ARG A 275 22.84 19.35 11.04
CA ARG A 275 23.53 20.03 9.94
C ARG A 275 24.82 19.33 9.50
N HIS A 276 24.87 18.00 9.62
CA HIS A 276 26.00 17.20 9.15
C HIS A 276 25.74 16.71 7.71
N LEU A 277 26.80 16.25 7.04
CA LEU A 277 26.80 15.90 5.60
C LEU A 277 26.54 17.11 4.67
N PRO A 278 27.42 18.13 4.69
CA PRO A 278 27.37 19.18 3.67
C PRO A 278 27.55 18.58 2.28
N ALA A 279 26.78 19.05 1.32
CA ALA A 279 26.77 18.52 -0.04
C ALA A 279 26.43 19.60 -1.06
N ASP A 280 26.86 19.38 -2.31
CA ASP A 280 26.56 20.27 -3.42
C ASP A 280 25.07 20.29 -3.74
N ALA A 281 24.35 19.19 -3.46
CA ALA A 281 22.89 19.13 -3.53
C ALA A 281 22.29 18.09 -2.57
N TYR A 282 21.03 18.31 -2.17
CA TYR A 282 20.18 17.28 -1.58
C TYR A 282 19.12 16.84 -2.60
N LEU A 283 19.04 15.54 -2.85
CA LEU A 283 18.06 14.91 -3.74
C LEU A 283 16.93 14.29 -2.90
N LEU A 284 15.83 15.02 -2.78
CA LEU A 284 14.62 14.64 -2.04
C LEU A 284 13.64 13.97 -3.01
N ALA A 285 13.93 12.71 -3.37
CA ALA A 285 13.22 12.00 -4.44
C ALA A 285 12.00 11.22 -3.93
N GLU A 286 10.79 11.73 -4.22
CA GLU A 286 9.50 11.14 -3.81
C GLU A 286 9.34 10.96 -2.30
N ILE A 287 9.98 11.80 -1.48
CA ILE A 287 9.89 11.72 -0.01
C ILE A 287 9.03 12.81 0.65
N PHE A 288 8.71 13.88 -0.08
CA PHE A 288 8.10 15.08 0.49
C PHE A 288 6.74 14.84 1.17
N TYR A 289 5.96 13.88 0.69
CA TYR A 289 4.67 13.52 1.29
C TYR A 289 4.79 12.63 2.54
N TYR A 290 6.02 12.29 2.96
CA TYR A 290 6.31 11.66 4.25
C TYR A 290 6.85 12.65 5.30
N LEU A 291 7.12 13.91 4.91
CA LEU A 291 7.59 14.93 5.86
C LEU A 291 6.39 15.50 6.63
N ASP A 292 6.49 15.53 7.95
CA ASP A 292 5.49 16.17 8.80
C ASP A 292 5.51 17.70 8.62
N ASP A 293 6.70 18.27 8.40
CA ASP A 293 6.90 19.69 8.16
C ASP A 293 7.94 19.93 7.06
N ILE A 294 7.52 20.55 5.96
CA ILE A 294 8.40 20.91 4.84
C ILE A 294 9.51 21.88 5.29
N SER A 295 9.29 22.68 6.33
CA SER A 295 10.27 23.68 6.80
C SER A 295 11.62 23.10 7.22
N VAL A 296 11.67 21.78 7.49
CA VAL A 296 12.88 21.02 7.73
C VAL A 296 13.97 21.26 6.67
N VAL A 297 13.58 21.49 5.40
CA VAL A 297 14.54 21.66 4.30
C VAL A 297 15.42 22.89 4.46
N ASP A 298 14.99 23.90 5.24
CA ASP A 298 15.76 25.10 5.53
C ASP A 298 17.05 24.83 6.30
N GLY A 299 17.05 23.76 7.12
CA GLY A 299 18.17 23.35 7.95
C GLY A 299 19.21 22.52 7.21
N LEU A 300 18.88 21.96 6.04
CA LEU A 300 19.79 21.09 5.29
C LEU A 300 21.08 21.84 4.89
N PRO A 301 22.27 21.26 5.09
CA PRO A 301 23.56 21.92 4.81
C PRO A 301 23.90 21.91 3.31
N THR A 302 23.08 22.58 2.51
CA THR A 302 23.25 22.74 1.07
C THR A 302 22.61 24.04 0.57
N ASP A 303 23.07 24.50 -0.59
CA ASP A 303 22.48 25.63 -1.31
C ASP A 303 21.59 25.19 -2.49
N LEU A 304 21.44 23.89 -2.72
CA LEU A 304 20.69 23.33 -3.84
C LEU A 304 19.81 22.15 -3.40
N LEU A 305 18.50 22.29 -3.62
CA LEU A 305 17.53 21.21 -3.47
C LEU A 305 17.10 20.72 -4.85
N LEU A 306 17.17 19.41 -5.04
CA LEU A 306 16.60 18.69 -6.16
C LEU A 306 15.44 17.86 -5.61
N ILE A 307 14.22 18.20 -6.01
CA ILE A 307 13.01 17.57 -5.48
C ILE A 307 12.34 16.81 -6.60
N THR A 308 11.96 15.56 -6.38
CA THR A 308 11.00 14.88 -7.25
C THR A 308 9.74 14.54 -6.48
N SER A 309 8.58 14.74 -7.09
CA SER A 309 7.30 14.37 -6.50
C SER A 309 6.24 14.24 -7.58
N SER A 310 5.08 13.68 -7.22
CA SER A 310 3.91 13.67 -8.11
C SER A 310 3.46 15.10 -8.45
N PRO A 311 2.94 15.33 -9.68
CA PRO A 311 2.42 16.62 -10.08
C PRO A 311 1.37 17.17 -9.11
N GLU A 312 0.44 16.32 -8.66
CA GLU A 312 -0.64 16.74 -7.76
C GLU A 312 -0.10 17.23 -6.41
N PHE A 313 0.87 16.52 -5.81
CA PHE A 313 1.46 16.90 -4.52
C PHE A 313 2.32 18.18 -4.64
N ILE A 314 2.95 18.38 -5.80
CA ILE A 314 3.68 19.62 -6.06
C ILE A 314 2.74 20.82 -6.03
N GLU A 315 1.61 20.75 -6.73
CA GLU A 315 0.67 21.86 -6.77
C GLU A 315 -0.07 22.07 -5.45
N SER A 316 -0.40 20.99 -4.72
CA SER A 316 -1.16 21.10 -3.47
C SER A 316 -0.33 21.51 -2.27
N SER A 317 0.98 21.20 -2.26
CA SER A 317 1.78 21.25 -1.02
C SER A 317 3.16 21.87 -1.23
N VAL A 318 3.96 21.37 -2.18
CA VAL A 318 5.36 21.82 -2.35
C VAL A 318 5.40 23.27 -2.85
N HIS A 319 4.74 23.58 -3.96
CA HIS A 319 4.75 24.91 -4.56
C HIS A 319 4.13 25.98 -3.65
N PRO A 320 2.97 25.73 -2.99
CA PRO A 320 2.44 26.66 -1.99
C PRO A 320 3.44 26.99 -0.87
N TRP A 321 4.21 26.00 -0.38
CA TRP A 321 5.20 26.25 0.66
C TRP A 321 6.36 27.11 0.16
N PHE A 322 6.99 26.75 -0.96
CA PHE A 322 8.12 27.49 -1.53
C PHE A 322 7.75 28.90 -2.02
N SER A 323 6.49 29.12 -2.39
CA SER A 323 5.98 30.46 -2.77
C SER A 323 5.51 31.29 -1.56
N GLY A 324 5.29 30.64 -0.42
CA GLY A 324 4.82 31.23 0.82
C GLY A 324 5.94 31.26 1.86
N PRO A 325 5.88 30.44 2.93
CA PRO A 325 6.88 30.42 4.00
C PRO A 325 8.34 30.29 3.54
N GLY A 326 8.61 29.48 2.50
CA GLY A 326 9.97 29.20 2.03
C GLY A 326 10.59 30.27 1.13
N LYS A 327 9.80 31.24 0.64
CA LYS A 327 10.19 32.16 -0.45
C LYS A 327 11.38 33.06 -0.12
N GLU A 328 11.63 33.33 1.15
CA GLU A 328 12.72 34.20 1.61
C GLU A 328 14.06 33.47 1.70
N LYS A 329 14.04 32.13 1.68
CA LYS A 329 15.25 31.29 1.78
C LYS A 329 15.56 30.57 0.49
N TRP A 330 14.54 30.27 -0.31
CA TRP A 330 14.66 29.46 -1.52
C TRP A 330 14.06 30.17 -2.73
N ARG A 331 14.82 30.23 -3.81
CA ARG A 331 14.33 30.66 -5.12
C ARG A 331 14.10 29.46 -6.05
N PRO A 332 12.99 29.40 -6.80
CA PRO A 332 12.82 28.42 -7.86
C PRO A 332 13.83 28.68 -8.98
N ASP A 333 14.50 27.63 -9.43
CA ASP A 333 15.54 27.69 -10.48
C ASP A 333 15.17 26.84 -11.70
N GLY A 334 14.32 25.82 -11.53
CA GLY A 334 13.93 24.95 -12.64
C GLY A 334 12.79 24.00 -12.32
N ARG A 335 12.09 23.56 -13.37
CA ARG A 335 11.03 22.54 -13.33
C ARG A 335 11.10 21.67 -14.58
N ARG A 336 10.94 20.36 -14.41
CA ARG A 336 10.92 19.41 -15.52
C ARG A 336 9.97 18.25 -15.26
N THR A 337 9.10 17.95 -16.21
CA THR A 337 8.38 16.66 -16.21
C THR A 337 9.37 15.54 -16.49
N LEU A 338 9.52 14.60 -15.55
CA LEU A 338 10.43 13.47 -15.68
C LEU A 338 9.76 12.32 -16.41
N VAL A 339 8.55 11.97 -15.94
CA VAL A 339 7.68 10.96 -16.58
C VAL A 339 6.21 11.38 -16.45
N PRO A 340 5.38 11.16 -17.49
CA PRO A 340 3.95 11.42 -17.41
C PRO A 340 3.24 10.36 -16.54
N PRO A 341 1.99 10.63 -16.10
CA PRO A 341 1.16 9.62 -15.48
C PRO A 341 0.87 8.46 -16.45
N ARG A 342 0.84 7.22 -15.93
CA ARG A 342 0.42 6.03 -16.70
C ARG A 342 -0.19 4.96 -15.82
N MET A 343 -0.90 4.03 -16.42
CA MET A 343 -1.30 2.80 -15.75
C MET A 343 -0.10 1.86 -15.65
N ASP A 344 0.06 1.22 -14.50
CA ASP A 344 1.09 0.20 -14.32
C ASP A 344 0.63 -0.86 -13.31
N PHE A 345 1.24 -2.03 -13.42
CA PHE A 345 1.01 -3.13 -12.50
C PHE A 345 1.73 -2.92 -11.16
N LEU A 346 1.17 -3.57 -10.15
CA LEU A 346 1.68 -3.74 -8.80
C LEU A 346 1.67 -5.24 -8.49
N VAL A 347 2.54 -5.67 -7.57
CA VAL A 347 2.53 -7.02 -6.98
C VAL A 347 2.38 -8.12 -8.04
N ASP A 348 3.37 -8.21 -8.93
CA ASP A 348 3.44 -9.24 -9.98
C ASP A 348 2.20 -9.33 -10.89
N GLY A 349 1.57 -8.20 -11.19
CA GLY A 349 0.46 -8.12 -12.14
C GLY A 349 -0.93 -8.36 -11.55
N VAL A 350 -1.02 -8.62 -10.24
CA VAL A 350 -2.27 -8.87 -9.53
C VAL A 350 -3.14 -7.63 -9.43
N ALA A 351 -2.52 -6.48 -9.21
CA ALA A 351 -3.20 -5.20 -9.11
C ALA A 351 -2.58 -4.20 -10.08
N TYR A 352 -3.35 -3.19 -10.47
CA TYR A 352 -2.85 -2.09 -11.28
C TYR A 352 -3.45 -0.78 -10.81
N GLN A 353 -2.70 0.30 -10.98
CA GLN A 353 -3.16 1.63 -10.63
C GLN A 353 -2.57 2.68 -11.56
N ARG A 354 -3.13 3.89 -11.51
CA ARG A 354 -2.52 5.06 -12.12
C ARG A 354 -1.30 5.46 -11.30
N LYS A 355 -0.11 5.27 -11.85
CA LYS A 355 1.10 5.95 -11.37
C LYS A 355 0.97 7.44 -11.72
N ARG A 356 1.22 8.31 -10.75
CA ARG A 356 0.86 9.74 -10.80
C ARG A 356 1.71 10.58 -11.76
N GLY A 357 2.80 10.04 -12.29
CA GLY A 357 3.82 10.86 -12.96
C GLY A 357 4.82 11.41 -11.93
N SER A 358 5.91 11.98 -12.42
CA SER A 358 6.92 12.62 -11.55
C SER A 358 7.49 13.85 -12.23
N VAL A 359 7.70 14.90 -11.43
CA VAL A 359 8.25 16.19 -11.85
C VAL A 359 9.44 16.49 -10.96
N GLY A 360 10.54 16.90 -11.58
CA GLY A 360 11.73 17.43 -10.91
C GLY A 360 11.63 18.94 -10.74
N LEU A 361 11.92 19.43 -9.53
CA LEU A 361 12.03 20.84 -9.20
C LEU A 361 13.44 21.15 -8.69
N VAL A 362 13.93 22.34 -9.03
CA VAL A 362 15.22 22.85 -8.57
C VAL A 362 14.97 24.10 -7.76
N TYR A 363 15.47 24.13 -6.52
CA TYR A 363 15.47 25.31 -5.67
C TYR A 363 16.88 25.63 -5.21
N ARG A 364 17.22 26.93 -5.24
CA ARG A 364 18.51 27.43 -4.76
C ARG A 364 18.32 28.30 -3.54
N ARG A 365 19.25 28.21 -2.60
CA ARG A 365 19.28 29.12 -1.46
C ARG A 365 19.53 30.56 -1.95
N ILE A 366 18.85 31.52 -1.32
CA ILE A 366 18.93 32.95 -1.67
C ILE A 366 20.19 33.58 -1.13
#